data_AF-A0A920MTI6-F1
#
_entry.id   AF-A0A920MTI6-F1
#
_cell.length_a   1.000
_cell.length_b   1.000
_cell.length_c   1.000
_cell.angle_alpha   90.00
_cell.angle_beta   90.00
_cell.angle_gamma   90.00
#
_symmetry.space_group_name_H-M   'P 1'
#
loop_
_entity.id
_entity.type
_entity.pdbx_description
1 polymer ?
#
loop_
_entity_poly.entity_id
_entity_poly.type
_entity_poly.pdbx_seq_one_letter_code
_entity_poly.pdbx_strand_id
1 'polypeptide(L)'
;MLFLEEMIIRRELSDNFCEYEPEYDQFEGFHAWSQKTLNEHRNDEREYIYPLGQFEAAETHDDLWNAAQNEMKITGKNAWLYAYVLGKENIRMDPIT
;
A
#
# COMPACT_ATOMS: atom_id res chain seq x y z
N MET A 1 15.37 16.31 13.41
CA MET A 1 15.21 15.05 14.17
C MET A 1 14.47 13.99 13.34
N LEU A 2 13.31 14.31 12.76
CA LEU A 2 12.52 13.39 11.90
C LEU A 2 13.29 12.80 10.70
N PHE A 3 14.19 13.55 10.06
CA PHE A 3 14.92 13.04 8.88
C PHE A 3 15.83 11.83 9.18
N LEU A 4 16.50 11.81 10.34
CA LEU A 4 17.39 10.69 10.70
C LEU A 4 16.61 9.43 11.06
N GLU A 5 15.43 9.59 11.66
CA GLU A 5 14.52 8.49 11.95
C GLU A 5 14.04 7.81 10.66
N GLU A 6 13.59 8.59 9.68
CA GLU A 6 13.15 8.05 8.38
C GLU A 6 14.32 7.41 7.61
N MET A 7 15.50 8.05 7.62
CA MET A 7 16.64 7.60 6.82
C MET A 7 17.38 6.39 7.42
N ILE A 8 17.47 6.31 8.75
CA ILE A 8 18.20 5.24 9.45
C ILE A 8 17.20 4.20 9.92
N ILE A 9 16.30 4.57 10.81
CA ILE A 9 15.42 3.60 11.51
C ILE A 9 14.46 2.93 10.52
N ARG A 10 13.68 3.70 9.74
CA ARG A 10 12.71 3.07 8.84
C ARG A 10 13.35 2.30 7.70
N ARG A 11 14.47 2.80 7.16
CA ARG A 11 15.20 2.11 6.10
C ARG A 11 15.78 0.78 6.59
N GLU A 12 16.52 0.80 7.71
CA GLU A 12 17.13 -0.41 8.26
C GLU A 12 16.07 -1.41 8.76
N LEU A 13 14.93 -0.92 9.26
CA LEU A 13 13.82 -1.78 9.64
C LEU A 13 13.18 -2.49 8.45
N SER A 14 13.04 -1.82 7.29
CA SER A 14 12.56 -2.47 6.07
C SER A 14 13.53 -3.55 5.58
N ASP A 15 14.83 -3.25 5.57
CA ASP A 15 15.86 -4.24 5.19
C ASP A 15 15.87 -5.44 6.17
N ASN A 16 15.70 -5.17 7.47
CA ASN A 16 15.54 -6.20 8.49
C ASN A 16 14.32 -7.10 8.21
N PHE A 17 13.17 -6.51 7.90
CA PHE A 17 11.97 -7.28 7.62
C PHE A 17 12.16 -8.22 6.43
N CYS A 18 12.69 -7.72 5.31
CA CYS A 18 12.92 -8.55 4.11
C CYS A 18 13.97 -9.65 4.31
N GLU A 19 14.95 -9.45 5.20
CA GLU A 19 15.99 -10.44 5.49
C GLU A 19 15.48 -11.57 6.41
N TYR A 20 14.66 -11.24 7.41
CA TYR A 20 14.24 -12.19 8.44
C TYR A 20 12.87 -12.83 8.18
N GLU A 21 12.02 -12.24 7.35
CA GLU A 21 10.72 -12.79 6.95
C GLU A 21 10.77 -13.27 5.49
N PRO A 22 10.87 -14.59 5.23
CA PRO A 22 10.92 -15.12 3.88
C PRO A 22 9.67 -14.80 3.03
N GLU A 23 8.52 -14.60 3.69
CA GLU A 23 7.23 -14.34 3.05
C GLU A 23 6.84 -12.85 3.13
N TYR A 24 7.84 -11.95 3.08
CA TYR A 24 7.63 -10.50 3.25
C TYR A 24 6.69 -9.85 2.22
N ASP A 25 6.51 -10.48 1.05
CA ASP A 25 5.64 -10.04 -0.03
C ASP A 25 4.29 -10.79 -0.08
N GLN A 26 4.06 -11.73 0.84
CA GLN A 26 2.84 -12.50 0.94
C GLN A 26 1.99 -12.10 2.16
N PHE A 27 0.74 -12.57 2.17
CA PHE A 27 -0.18 -12.32 3.29
C PHE A 27 0.32 -12.98 4.59
N GLU A 28 1.03 -14.09 4.47
CA GLU A 28 1.59 -14.89 5.55
C GLU A 28 2.67 -14.15 6.35
N GLY A 29 3.44 -13.26 5.69
CA GLY A 29 4.47 -12.45 6.34
C GLY A 29 3.92 -11.35 7.25
N PHE A 30 2.61 -11.09 7.24
CA PHE A 30 2.00 -10.15 8.16
C PHE A 30 1.93 -10.71 9.58
N HIS A 31 1.97 -9.82 10.58
CA HIS A 31 1.72 -10.24 11.96
C HIS A 31 0.34 -10.90 12.13
N ALA A 32 0.25 -11.91 12.99
CA ALA A 32 -0.96 -12.71 13.20
C ALA A 32 -2.21 -11.87 13.54
N TRP A 33 -2.03 -10.74 14.24
CA TRP A 33 -3.15 -9.84 14.55
C TRP A 33 -3.68 -9.12 13.29
N SER A 34 -2.80 -8.73 12.36
CA SER A 34 -3.18 -8.12 11.09
C SER A 34 -3.89 -9.12 10.19
N GLN A 35 -3.37 -10.35 10.12
CA GLN A 35 -4.00 -11.44 9.37
C GLN A 35 -5.42 -11.73 9.89
N LYS A 36 -5.59 -11.79 11.22
CA LYS A 36 -6.90 -12.01 11.84
C LYS A 36 -7.89 -10.91 11.48
N THR A 37 -7.53 -9.65 11.65
CA THR A 37 -8.40 -8.51 11.33
C THR A 37 -8.76 -8.47 9.85
N LEU A 38 -7.79 -8.67 8.95
CA LEU A 38 -8.05 -8.70 7.50
C LEU A 38 -8.98 -9.85 7.10
N ASN A 39 -8.87 -11.01 7.76
CA ASN A 39 -9.76 -12.14 7.52
C ASN A 39 -11.17 -11.91 8.08
N GLU A 40 -11.32 -11.23 9.21
CA GLU A 40 -12.62 -10.84 9.77
C GLU A 40 -13.38 -9.90 8.82
N HIS A 41 -12.66 -8.96 8.17
CA HIS A 41 -13.22 -7.98 7.24
C HIS A 41 -13.20 -8.41 5.76
N ARG A 42 -12.86 -9.67 5.45
CA ARG A 42 -12.72 -10.14 4.06
C ARG A 42 -14.05 -10.09 3.27
N ASN A 43 -15.18 -10.27 3.97
CA ASN A 43 -16.51 -10.32 3.36
C ASN A 43 -17.28 -8.99 3.44
N ASP A 44 -16.64 -7.92 3.92
CA ASP A 44 -17.28 -6.61 3.96
C ASP A 44 -17.49 -6.07 2.54
N GLU A 45 -18.67 -5.52 2.27
CA GLU A 45 -18.98 -4.93 0.96
C GLU A 45 -18.06 -3.74 0.69
N ARG A 46 -17.30 -3.82 -0.41
CA ARG A 46 -16.44 -2.74 -0.88
C ARG A 46 -17.26 -1.79 -1.73
N GLU A 47 -17.16 -0.50 -1.40
CA GLU A 47 -17.88 0.58 -2.08
C GLU A 47 -17.41 0.74 -3.54
N TYR A 48 -16.11 0.51 -3.79
CA TYR A 48 -15.50 0.61 -5.11
C TYR A 48 -14.48 -0.52 -5.31
N ILE A 49 -14.61 -1.22 -6.44
CA ILE A 49 -13.66 -2.25 -6.89
C ILE A 49 -13.28 -1.88 -8.33
N TYR A 50 -12.00 -1.64 -8.56
CA TYR A 50 -11.50 -1.31 -9.89
C TYR A 50 -10.66 -2.47 -10.45
N PRO A 51 -10.74 -2.76 -11.76
CA PRO A 51 -9.79 -3.67 -12.39
C PRO A 51 -8.39 -3.03 -12.40
N LEU A 52 -7.34 -3.86 -12.39
CA LEU A 52 -5.94 -3.42 -12.35
C LEU A 52 -5.62 -2.35 -13.41
N GLY A 53 -6.11 -2.51 -14.64
CA GLY A 53 -5.87 -1.53 -15.72
C GLY A 53 -6.47 -0.14 -15.43
N GLN A 54 -7.59 -0.07 -14.71
CA GLN A 54 -8.23 1.20 -14.35
C GLN A 54 -7.47 1.89 -13.20
N PHE A 55 -6.95 1.12 -12.23
CA PHE A 55 -6.02 1.63 -11.23
C PHE A 55 -4.73 2.16 -11.85
N GLU A 56 -4.10 1.38 -12.74
CA GLU A 56 -2.88 1.80 -13.44
C GLU A 56 -3.12 3.04 -14.32
N ALA A 57 -4.33 3.22 -14.84
CA ALA A 57 -4.72 4.39 -15.62
C ALA A 57 -4.93 5.66 -14.77
N ALA A 58 -4.98 5.56 -13.43
CA ALA A 58 -5.38 6.64 -12.53
C ALA A 58 -6.84 7.10 -12.76
N GLU A 59 -7.75 6.13 -12.94
CA GLU A 59 -9.16 6.35 -13.25
C GLU A 59 -10.08 5.89 -12.11
N THR A 60 -9.78 6.31 -10.88
CA THR A 60 -10.62 6.06 -9.70
C THR A 60 -11.58 7.22 -9.42
N HIS A 61 -12.49 7.05 -8.46
CA HIS A 61 -13.37 8.12 -7.99
C HIS A 61 -12.65 9.18 -7.14
N ASP A 62 -11.44 8.89 -6.64
CA ASP A 62 -10.67 9.80 -5.78
C ASP A 62 -9.63 10.57 -6.60
N ASP A 63 -9.87 11.87 -6.77
CA ASP A 63 -8.97 12.77 -7.48
C ASP A 63 -7.57 12.87 -6.85
N LEU A 64 -7.46 12.73 -5.52
CA LEU A 64 -6.17 12.74 -4.82
C LEU A 64 -5.37 11.47 -5.12
N TRP A 65 -6.05 10.32 -5.10
CA TRP A 65 -5.43 9.05 -5.49
C TRP A 65 -4.97 9.09 -6.95
N ASN A 66 -5.82 9.60 -7.85
CA ASN A 66 -5.50 9.76 -9.26
C ASN A 66 -4.30 10.70 -9.47
N ALA A 67 -4.21 11.80 -8.73
CA ALA A 67 -3.07 12.71 -8.78
C ALA A 67 -1.77 12.04 -8.31
N ALA A 68 -1.83 11.27 -7.21
CA ALA A 68 -0.69 10.50 -6.69
C ALA A 68 -0.20 9.44 -7.69
N GLN A 69 -1.12 8.70 -8.32
CA GLN A 69 -0.79 7.70 -9.32
C GLN A 69 -0.22 8.32 -10.60
N ASN A 70 -0.74 9.48 -11.01
CA ASN A 70 -0.21 10.22 -12.15
C ASN A 70 1.19 10.78 -11.88
N GLU A 71 1.47 11.26 -10.66
CA GLU A 71 2.82 11.65 -10.25
C GLU A 71 3.79 10.46 -10.47
N MET A 72 3.43 9.27 -9.96
CA MET A 72 4.24 8.05 -10.12
C MET A 72 4.55 7.73 -11.58
N LYS A 73 3.54 7.82 -12.45
CA LYS A 73 3.67 7.51 -13.88
C LYS A 73 4.58 8.48 -14.61
N ILE A 74 4.55 9.76 -14.24
CA ILE A 74 5.29 10.83 -14.94
C ILE A 74 6.73 10.92 -14.44
N THR A 75 6.93 10.88 -13.12
CA THR A 75 8.24 11.17 -12.50
C THR A 75 9.01 9.91 -12.09
N GLY A 76 8.32 8.77 -11.97
CA GLY A 76 8.86 7.55 -11.37
C GLY A 76 9.08 7.63 -9.86
N LYS A 77 8.62 8.70 -9.19
CA LYS A 77 8.75 8.89 -7.75
C LYS A 77 7.60 9.73 -7.20
N ASN A 78 7.05 9.26 -6.08
CA ASN A 78 5.97 9.97 -5.39
C ASN A 78 6.49 10.71 -4.18
N ALA A 79 5.79 11.77 -3.78
CA ALA A 79 5.92 12.29 -2.43
C ALA A 79 5.54 11.20 -1.40
N TRP A 80 6.20 11.21 -0.24
CA TRP A 80 5.97 10.21 0.82
C TRP A 80 4.49 10.12 1.24
N LEU A 81 3.81 11.26 1.34
CA LEU A 81 2.38 11.30 1.68
C LEU A 81 1.50 10.63 0.62
N TYR A 82 1.86 10.78 -0.65
CA TYR A 82 1.12 10.16 -1.75
C TYR A 82 1.34 8.65 -1.79
N ALA A 83 2.56 8.17 -1.53
CA ALA A 83 2.80 6.74 -1.38
C ALA A 83 1.96 6.12 -0.24
N TYR A 84 1.79 6.85 0.87
CA TYR A 84 0.93 6.42 1.97
C TYR A 84 -0.56 6.37 1.61
N VAL A 85 -1.05 7.37 0.86
CA VAL A 85 -2.44 7.41 0.37
C VAL A 85 -2.69 6.24 -0.58
N LEU A 86 -1.79 6.01 -1.55
CA LEU A 86 -1.90 4.88 -2.48
C LEU A 86 -1.97 3.55 -1.73
N GLY A 87 -1.07 3.31 -0.77
CA GLY A 87 -1.03 2.04 -0.02
C GLY A 87 -2.31 1.75 0.76
N LYS A 88 -2.95 2.77 1.35
CA LYS A 88 -4.20 2.59 2.09
C LYS A 88 -5.41 2.32 1.18
N GLU A 89 -5.55 3.12 0.15
CA GLU A 89 -6.69 3.03 -0.75
C GLU A 89 -6.63 1.76 -1.60
N ASN A 90 -5.44 1.28 -1.95
CA ASN A 90 -5.28 -0.02 -2.61
C ASN A 90 -5.89 -1.15 -1.77
N ILE A 91 -5.59 -1.20 -0.47
CA ILE A 91 -6.18 -2.22 0.44
C ILE A 91 -7.71 -2.13 0.49
N ARG A 92 -8.29 -0.92 0.34
CA ARG A 92 -9.74 -0.69 0.36
C ARG A 92 -10.41 -1.03 -0.97
N MET A 93 -9.72 -0.85 -2.09
CA MET A 93 -10.30 -0.91 -3.42
C MET A 93 -9.88 -2.15 -4.23
N ASP A 94 -8.90 -2.93 -3.76
CA ASP A 94 -8.46 -4.17 -4.42
C ASP A 94 -9.40 -5.35 -4.11
N PRO A 95 -9.74 -6.22 -5.07
CA PRO A 95 -10.39 -7.48 -4.73
C PRO A 95 -9.36 -8.35 -3.97
N ILE A 96 -9.47 -8.42 -2.63
CA ILE A 96 -8.67 -9.39 -1.84
C ILE A 96 -8.95 -10.77 -2.45
N THR A 97 -7.95 -11.32 -3.14
CA THR A 97 -7.99 -12.71 -3.61
C THR A 97 -7.74 -13.64 -2.42
#